data_AF-A0A7S4PSD5-F1
#
_entry.id   AF-A0A7S4PSD5-F1
#
_cell.length_a   1.000
_cell.length_b   1.000
_cell.length_c   1.000
_cell.angle_alpha   90.00
_cell.angle_beta   90.00
_cell.angle_gamma   90.00
#
_symmetry.space_group_name_H-M   'P 1'
#
loop_
_entity.id
_entity.type
_entity.pdbx_description
1 polymer ?
#
loop_
_entity_poly.entity_id
_entity_poly.type
_entity_poly.pdbx_seq_one_letter_code
_entity_poly.pdbx_strand_id
1 'polypeptide(L)'
;AAAAAARRPREERRRRAQGVVRILRQGKRYRYYFASVFIGGLWLVSRIDASLEVALLFHMVLLSIKQRSLLGNGCLEARFREAVRVAPEEFGVDASAMGLRLTVSLKALWISAPLRTRAYAIPSELEQGLRAWRRLGEARGQVERRRSNVLRASAPGDLERAWARLRQEYLGIMVEAGCCQTAVSSRLGILEREQRLRQERQAERWNRIMMAKEERQQRRMLIQEQPRTVNGKGEHGIERLLARWARTEARTAAEAAMKRRPGFFGPAAKRRHPAQGPHGAGASYGQRHQESSARGGGVVMR
;
A
#
# COMPACT_ATOMS: atom_id res chain seq x y z
N ALA A 1 7.71 -44.73 1.77
CA ALA A 1 7.79 -43.95 3.02
C ALA A 1 7.52 -42.48 2.73
N ALA A 2 6.24 -42.08 2.70
CA ALA A 2 5.84 -40.69 2.55
C ALA A 2 6.04 -39.99 3.89
N ALA A 3 7.15 -39.27 4.03
CA ALA A 3 7.38 -38.43 5.19
C ALA A 3 6.20 -37.49 5.35
N ALA A 4 5.39 -37.70 6.39
CA ALA A 4 4.39 -36.77 6.85
C ALA A 4 5.12 -35.47 7.13
N ALA A 5 5.14 -34.57 6.14
CA ALA A 5 5.66 -33.24 6.26
C ALA A 5 4.80 -32.57 7.32
N ALA A 6 5.23 -32.69 8.57
CA ALA A 6 4.68 -32.00 9.72
C ALA A 6 4.50 -30.57 9.25
N ARG A 7 3.23 -30.21 8.96
CA ARG A 7 2.86 -28.89 8.52
C ARG A 7 3.35 -28.01 9.65
N ARG A 8 4.54 -27.41 9.47
CA ARG A 8 5.14 -26.51 10.46
C ARG A 8 3.98 -25.63 10.88
N PRO A 9 3.66 -25.57 12.19
CA PRO A 9 2.51 -24.83 12.67
C PRO A 9 2.55 -23.53 11.92
N ARG A 10 1.51 -23.31 11.08
CA ARG A 10 1.48 -22.21 10.13
C ARG A 10 2.08 -21.05 10.90
N GLU A 11 3.16 -20.44 10.41
CA GLU A 11 3.61 -19.13 10.88
C GLU A 11 2.53 -18.13 10.45
N GLU A 12 1.35 -18.38 11.01
CA GLU A 12 0.03 -18.13 10.51
C GLU A 12 -0.14 -16.67 10.76
N ARG A 13 0.10 -15.91 9.71
CA ARG A 13 -0.22 -14.49 9.69
C ARG A 13 0.35 -13.81 10.94
N ARG A 14 1.66 -13.91 11.15
CA ARG A 14 2.40 -12.80 11.79
C ARG A 14 2.17 -11.58 10.90
N ARG A 15 0.96 -10.99 10.99
CA ARG A 15 0.67 -9.60 10.64
C ARG A 15 1.89 -8.87 11.16
N ARG A 16 2.62 -8.23 10.25
CA ARG A 16 3.90 -7.56 10.52
C ARG A 16 3.81 -6.94 11.91
N ALA A 17 4.34 -7.63 12.92
CA ALA A 17 4.00 -7.36 14.29
C ALA A 17 4.84 -6.15 14.66
N GLN A 18 4.30 -4.97 14.36
CA GLN A 18 4.88 -3.70 14.73
C GLN A 18 4.58 -3.49 16.20
N GLY A 19 5.59 -3.07 16.97
CA GLY A 19 5.46 -2.96 18.41
C GLY A 19 6.38 -3.91 19.15
N VAL A 20 6.07 -4.08 20.44
CA VAL A 20 6.68 -5.09 21.31
C VAL A 20 5.95 -6.42 21.13
N VAL A 21 6.71 -7.47 20.82
CA VAL A 21 6.20 -8.80 20.56
C VAL A 21 6.61 -9.71 21.71
N ARG A 22 5.63 -10.40 22.30
CA ARG A 22 5.86 -11.42 23.34
C ARG A 22 6.05 -12.80 22.70
N ILE A 23 7.14 -13.46 23.04
CA ILE A 23 7.43 -14.85 22.67
C ILE A 23 7.19 -15.73 23.91
N LEU A 24 6.39 -16.78 23.73
CA LEU A 24 6.20 -17.84 24.72
C LEU A 24 6.92 -19.09 24.23
N ARG A 25 7.83 -19.64 25.05
CA ARG A 25 8.49 -20.91 24.73
C ARG A 25 7.63 -22.06 25.27
N GLN A 26 7.23 -22.99 24.41
CA GLN A 26 6.40 -24.14 24.81
C GLN A 26 7.05 -24.87 26.00
N GLY A 27 6.23 -25.16 27.02
CA GLY A 27 6.64 -25.88 28.23
C GLY A 27 7.32 -25.03 29.32
N LYS A 28 7.46 -23.70 29.16
CA LYS A 28 8.05 -22.85 30.22
C LYS A 28 7.25 -21.58 30.50
N ARG A 29 7.32 -21.10 31.75
CA ARG A 29 6.78 -19.79 32.20
C ARG A 29 7.58 -18.58 31.69
N TYR A 30 8.72 -18.79 31.03
CA TYR A 30 9.58 -17.69 30.57
C TYR A 30 8.93 -16.92 29.42
N ARG A 31 8.77 -15.62 29.63
CA ARG A 31 8.30 -14.65 28.64
C ARG A 31 9.51 -13.88 28.14
N TYR A 32 9.69 -13.88 26.83
CA TYR A 32 10.67 -13.01 26.20
C TYR A 32 9.97 -11.98 25.34
N TYR A 33 10.61 -10.85 25.14
CA TYR A 33 10.11 -9.70 24.40
C TYR A 33 11.14 -9.26 23.37
N PHE A 34 10.67 -8.74 22.25
CA PHE A 34 11.51 -7.99 21.32
C PHE A 34 10.66 -6.91 20.67
N ALA A 35 11.29 -5.82 20.23
CA ALA A 35 10.63 -4.76 19.52
C ALA A 35 10.88 -4.89 18.02
N SER A 36 9.90 -4.51 17.19
CA SER A 36 10.11 -4.39 15.75
C SER A 36 9.32 -3.27 15.10
N VAL A 37 9.90 -2.67 14.06
CA VAL A 37 9.26 -1.62 13.24
C VAL A 37 9.54 -1.83 11.76
N PHE A 38 8.64 -1.36 10.91
CA PHE A 38 8.75 -1.48 9.46
C PHE A 38 8.72 -0.11 8.78
N ILE A 39 9.73 0.16 7.94
CA ILE A 39 9.98 1.46 7.30
C ILE A 39 10.29 1.22 5.83
N GLY A 40 9.35 1.48 4.92
CA GLY A 40 9.64 1.49 3.48
C GLY A 40 10.19 0.18 2.86
N GLY A 41 10.03 -0.98 3.49
CA GLY A 41 10.67 -2.23 3.04
C GLY A 41 11.81 -2.71 3.95
N LEU A 42 12.25 -1.86 4.87
CA LEU A 42 13.22 -2.16 5.92
C LEU A 42 12.47 -2.64 7.16
N TRP A 43 12.80 -3.82 7.66
CA TRP A 43 12.27 -4.35 8.91
C TRP A 43 13.38 -4.34 9.94
N LEU A 44 13.22 -3.51 10.97
CA LEU A 44 14.14 -3.42 12.10
C LEU A 44 13.61 -4.24 13.27
N VAL A 45 14.50 -4.99 13.90
CA VAL A 45 14.18 -5.89 15.02
C VAL A 45 15.27 -5.76 16.08
N SER A 46 14.90 -5.63 17.35
CA SER A 46 15.84 -5.69 18.48
C SER A 46 16.22 -7.13 18.81
N ARG A 47 17.22 -7.32 19.68
CA ARG A 47 17.43 -8.59 20.37
C ARG A 47 16.21 -8.98 21.20
N ILE A 48 16.18 -10.26 21.55
CA ILE A 48 15.19 -10.83 22.48
C ILE A 48 15.68 -10.56 23.90
N ASP A 49 14.80 -10.06 24.77
CA ASP A 49 15.10 -9.75 26.17
C ASP A 49 14.01 -10.33 27.10
N ALA A 50 14.35 -10.62 28.35
CA ALA A 50 13.37 -11.11 29.33
C ALA A 50 12.59 -9.95 29.98
N SER A 51 13.19 -8.76 30.05
CA SER A 51 12.57 -7.56 30.62
C SER A 51 11.66 -6.87 29.60
N LEU A 52 10.39 -6.68 29.97
CA LEU A 52 9.45 -5.90 29.17
C LEU A 52 9.88 -4.43 29.09
N GLU A 53 10.42 -3.88 30.17
CA GLU A 53 10.88 -2.49 30.24
C GLU A 53 12.00 -2.22 29.23
N VAL A 54 12.98 -3.13 29.16
CA VAL A 54 14.07 -3.06 28.17
C VAL A 54 13.52 -3.14 26.74
N ALA A 55 12.55 -4.04 26.49
CA ALA A 55 11.92 -4.14 25.18
C ALA A 55 11.08 -2.91 24.80
N LEU A 56 10.45 -2.24 25.78
CA LEU A 56 9.75 -0.97 25.59
C LEU A 56 10.73 0.15 25.26
N LEU A 57 11.87 0.25 25.97
CA LEU A 57 12.94 1.18 25.65
C LEU A 57 13.45 0.98 24.22
N PHE A 58 13.74 -0.27 23.83
CA PHE A 58 14.12 -0.58 22.45
C PHE A 58 13.03 -0.18 21.45
N HIS A 59 11.76 -0.35 21.80
CA HIS A 59 10.66 0.06 20.93
C HIS A 59 10.60 1.58 20.74
N MET A 60 10.84 2.37 21.80
CA MET A 60 10.90 3.83 21.70
C MET A 60 12.03 4.29 20.77
N VAL A 61 13.23 3.69 20.90
CA VAL A 61 14.35 3.95 19.98
C VAL A 61 13.95 3.63 18.53
N LEU A 62 13.33 2.46 18.29
CA LEU A 62 12.87 2.06 16.96
C LEU A 62 11.79 3.00 16.38
N LEU A 63 10.89 3.53 17.21
CA LEU A 63 9.90 4.52 16.80
C LEU A 63 10.55 5.86 16.45
N SER A 64 11.54 6.30 17.23
CA SER A 64 12.34 7.50 16.92
C SER A 64 13.06 7.35 15.57
N ILE A 65 13.71 6.21 15.32
CA ILE A 65 14.33 5.89 14.02
C ILE A 65 13.30 6.01 12.89
N LYS A 66 12.13 5.39 13.07
CA LYS A 66 11.04 5.42 12.08
C LYS A 66 10.54 6.84 11.81
N GLN A 67 10.31 7.62 12.85
CA GLN A 67 9.81 8.99 12.72
C GLN A 67 10.80 9.87 11.95
N ARG A 68 12.08 9.86 12.34
CA ARG A 68 13.15 10.62 11.67
C ARG A 68 13.35 10.22 10.22
N SER A 69 13.32 8.90 9.95
CA SER A 69 13.43 8.36 8.60
C SER A 69 12.28 8.80 7.67
N LEU A 70 11.09 9.05 8.23
CA LEU A 70 9.90 9.41 7.45
C LEU A 70 9.71 10.94 7.32
N LEU A 71 10.06 11.72 8.34
CA LEU A 71 9.78 13.16 8.40
C LEU A 71 10.92 14.08 7.94
N GLY A 72 12.17 13.61 7.84
CA GLY A 72 13.29 14.48 7.46
C GLY A 72 13.28 14.92 5.99
N ASN A 73 14.17 15.84 5.60
CA ASN A 73 14.40 16.18 4.20
C ASN A 73 15.44 15.24 3.55
N GLY A 74 15.36 15.04 2.23
CA GLY A 74 16.30 14.22 1.47
C GLY A 74 15.88 12.76 1.24
N CYS A 75 16.81 11.94 0.71
CA CYS A 75 16.50 10.55 0.37
C CYS A 75 16.30 9.70 1.63
N LEU A 76 15.43 8.68 1.54
CA LEU A 76 15.11 7.81 2.68
C LEU A 76 16.36 7.13 3.27
N GLU A 77 17.31 6.75 2.41
CA GLU A 77 18.52 6.05 2.84
C GLU A 77 19.42 6.90 3.74
N ALA A 78 19.71 8.14 3.34
CA ALA A 78 20.51 9.07 4.14
C ALA A 78 19.82 9.38 5.48
N ARG A 79 18.51 9.64 5.46
CA ARG A 79 17.72 9.86 6.68
C ARG A 79 17.72 8.65 7.59
N PHE A 80 17.60 7.45 7.04
CA PHE A 80 17.61 6.22 7.80
C PHE A 80 18.97 5.95 8.45
N ARG A 81 20.07 6.14 7.69
CA ARG A 81 21.44 6.02 8.20
C ARG A 81 21.66 6.95 9.40
N GLU A 82 21.30 8.22 9.26
CA GLU A 82 21.44 9.19 10.34
C GLU A 82 20.53 8.87 11.52
N ALA A 83 19.27 8.48 11.27
CA ALA A 83 18.33 8.13 12.32
C ALA A 83 18.80 6.93 13.16
N VAL A 84 19.39 5.91 12.52
CA VAL A 84 19.95 4.73 13.20
C VAL A 84 21.15 5.08 14.08
N ARG A 85 21.91 6.12 13.74
CA ARG A 85 23.04 6.62 14.53
C ARG A 85 22.57 7.45 15.73
N VAL A 86 21.73 8.44 15.50
CA VAL A 86 21.37 9.43 16.53
C VAL A 86 20.34 8.91 17.52
N ALA A 87 19.34 8.13 17.07
CA ALA A 87 18.25 7.72 17.96
C ALA A 87 18.70 6.82 19.14
N PRO A 88 19.62 5.86 18.98
CA PRO A 88 20.12 5.10 20.13
C PRO A 88 20.90 5.99 21.13
N GLU A 89 21.74 6.91 20.64
CA GLU A 89 22.52 7.86 21.45
C GLU A 89 21.62 8.73 22.34
N GLU A 90 20.51 9.25 21.79
CA GLU A 90 19.56 10.10 22.54
C GLU A 90 18.86 9.40 23.71
N PHE A 91 18.69 8.08 23.60
CA PHE A 91 18.08 7.27 24.66
C PHE A 91 19.14 6.65 25.58
N GLY A 92 20.42 6.98 25.38
CA GLY A 92 21.53 6.43 26.15
C GLY A 92 21.74 4.93 25.94
N VAL A 93 21.41 4.40 24.75
CA VAL A 93 21.52 2.97 24.43
C VAL A 93 22.48 2.76 23.26
N ASP A 94 23.43 1.86 23.39
CA ASP A 94 24.27 1.43 22.27
C ASP A 94 23.48 0.53 21.29
N ALA A 95 23.57 0.83 20.00
CA ALA A 95 22.91 0.06 18.93
C ALA A 95 23.39 -1.41 18.90
N SER A 96 24.66 -1.65 19.20
CA SER A 96 25.21 -3.01 19.25
C SER A 96 24.67 -3.77 20.46
N ALA A 97 24.59 -3.12 21.63
CA ALA A 97 23.95 -3.67 22.83
C ALA A 97 22.47 -3.99 22.59
N MET A 98 21.73 -3.19 21.83
CA MET A 98 20.34 -3.52 21.44
C MET A 98 20.25 -4.80 20.59
N GLY A 99 21.37 -5.28 20.04
CA GLY A 99 21.40 -6.34 19.03
C GLY A 99 20.52 -6.01 17.83
N LEU A 100 20.57 -4.74 17.40
CA LEU A 100 19.71 -4.23 16.35
C LEU A 100 20.01 -4.94 15.03
N ARG A 101 18.97 -5.44 14.38
CA ARG A 101 19.06 -6.19 13.13
C ARG A 101 18.15 -5.57 12.07
N LEU A 102 18.69 -5.42 10.87
CA LEU A 102 17.96 -4.99 9.68
C LEU A 102 17.65 -6.18 8.78
N THR A 103 16.41 -6.33 8.35
CA THR A 103 16.00 -7.29 7.32
C THR A 103 15.30 -6.55 6.20
N VAL A 104 15.71 -6.77 4.96
CA VAL A 104 15.00 -6.23 3.80
C VAL A 104 13.82 -7.15 3.49
N SER A 105 12.62 -6.58 3.41
CA SER A 105 11.38 -7.31 3.19
C SER A 105 10.58 -6.70 2.05
N LEU A 106 10.51 -7.45 0.96
CA LEU A 106 9.91 -7.02 -0.30
C LEU A 106 8.72 -7.92 -0.63
N LYS A 107 7.55 -7.30 -0.86
CA LYS A 107 6.41 -8.04 -1.43
C LYS A 107 6.56 -8.08 -2.94
N ALA A 108 6.65 -9.30 -3.49
CA ALA A 108 6.52 -9.56 -4.91
C ALA A 108 5.09 -10.03 -5.25
N LEU A 109 4.67 -9.83 -6.49
CA LEU A 109 3.33 -10.23 -6.95
C LEU A 109 3.26 -11.71 -7.32
N TRP A 110 4.39 -12.26 -7.76
CA TRP A 110 4.52 -13.61 -8.30
C TRP A 110 4.56 -14.70 -7.22
N ILE A 111 4.71 -14.33 -5.95
CA ILE A 111 4.76 -15.27 -4.83
C ILE A 111 3.78 -14.88 -3.73
N SER A 112 3.32 -15.86 -2.98
CA SER A 112 2.35 -15.70 -1.89
C SER A 112 2.94 -14.97 -0.67
N ALA A 113 4.25 -15.13 -0.44
CA ALA A 113 4.98 -14.63 0.71
C ALA A 113 5.90 -13.44 0.36
N PRO A 114 6.18 -12.53 1.30
CA PRO A 114 7.22 -11.53 1.09
C PRO A 114 8.61 -12.18 1.05
N LEU A 115 9.45 -11.74 0.12
CA LEU A 115 10.89 -12.04 0.14
C LEU A 115 11.52 -11.36 1.35
N ARG A 116 12.42 -12.07 2.03
CA ARG A 116 13.17 -11.55 3.16
C ARG A 116 14.63 -11.95 3.01
N THR A 117 15.52 -10.98 3.11
CA THR A 117 16.96 -11.25 3.19
C THR A 117 17.31 -11.89 4.54
N ARG A 118 18.58 -12.28 4.71
CA ARG A 118 19.12 -12.48 6.05
C ARG A 118 19.03 -11.18 6.87
N ALA A 119 19.15 -11.32 8.18
CA ALA A 119 19.35 -10.18 9.05
C ALA A 119 20.80 -9.66 8.90
N TYR A 120 20.92 -8.33 8.80
CA TYR A 120 22.16 -7.57 8.83
C TYR A 120 22.31 -6.97 10.22
N ALA A 121 23.45 -7.19 10.88
CA ALA A 121 23.75 -6.60 12.18
C ALA A 121 24.02 -5.09 12.05
N ILE A 122 23.48 -4.29 12.97
CA ILE A 122 23.75 -2.85 13.03
C ILE A 122 24.66 -2.61 14.25
N PRO A 123 25.74 -1.81 14.11
CA PRO A 123 26.08 -0.95 12.97
C PRO A 123 26.88 -1.61 11.83
N SER A 124 27.54 -2.74 12.07
CA SER A 124 28.59 -3.28 11.19
C SER A 124 28.17 -3.61 9.75
N GLU A 125 26.93 -4.03 9.53
CA GLU A 125 26.42 -4.47 8.22
C GLU A 125 25.33 -3.55 7.66
N LEU A 126 25.16 -2.34 8.22
CA LEU A 126 24.11 -1.40 7.81
C LEU A 126 24.17 -1.10 6.31
N GLU A 127 25.35 -0.75 5.78
CA GLU A 127 25.53 -0.41 4.36
C GLU A 127 25.24 -1.60 3.43
N GLN A 128 25.54 -2.84 3.86
CA GLN A 128 25.22 -4.03 3.08
C GLN A 128 23.69 -4.22 2.99
N GLY A 129 22.98 -4.02 4.10
CA GLY A 129 21.52 -4.08 4.13
C GLY A 129 20.85 -2.99 3.29
N LEU A 130 21.38 -1.76 3.30
CA LEU A 130 20.90 -0.66 2.47
C LEU A 130 21.16 -0.89 0.98
N ARG A 131 22.34 -1.41 0.62
CA ARG A 131 22.66 -1.83 -0.74
C ARG A 131 21.71 -2.92 -1.23
N ALA A 132 21.44 -3.93 -0.42
CA ALA A 132 20.48 -4.98 -0.74
C ALA A 132 19.05 -4.42 -0.93
N TRP A 133 18.63 -3.48 -0.08
CA TRP A 133 17.34 -2.80 -0.23
C TRP A 133 17.21 -2.03 -1.53
N ARG A 134 18.27 -1.29 -1.92
CA ARG A 134 18.31 -0.54 -3.17
C ARG A 134 18.21 -1.47 -4.38
N ARG A 135 19.08 -2.48 -4.45
CA ARG A 135 19.10 -3.49 -5.54
C ARG A 135 17.74 -4.18 -5.70
N LEU A 136 17.14 -4.64 -4.59
CA LEU A 136 15.81 -5.27 -4.64
C LEU A 136 14.70 -4.27 -5.05
N GLY A 137 14.84 -3.00 -4.68
CA GLY A 137 13.95 -1.93 -5.08
C GLY A 137 14.00 -1.66 -6.58
N GLU A 138 15.22 -1.54 -7.14
CA GLU A 138 15.50 -1.32 -8.55
C GLU A 138 15.07 -2.52 -9.40
N ALA A 139 15.42 -3.74 -8.99
CA ALA A 139 15.07 -4.98 -9.70
C ALA A 139 13.55 -5.17 -9.81
N ARG A 140 12.81 -4.78 -8.77
CA ARG A 140 11.34 -4.79 -8.79
C ARG A 140 10.78 -3.82 -9.83
N GLY A 141 11.48 -2.72 -10.11
CA GLY A 141 11.03 -1.66 -11.00
C GLY A 141 9.79 -0.90 -10.50
N GLN A 142 9.14 -0.19 -11.43
CA GLN A 142 7.91 0.59 -11.19
C GLN A 142 6.67 -0.31 -11.13
N VAL A 143 6.64 -1.26 -10.21
CA VAL A 143 5.38 -1.96 -9.90
C VAL A 143 4.62 -1.09 -8.92
N GLU A 144 3.50 -0.50 -9.38
CA GLU A 144 2.64 0.33 -8.53
C GLU A 144 2.32 -0.41 -7.23
N ARG A 145 2.64 0.24 -6.10
CA ARG A 145 2.37 -0.33 -4.77
C ARG A 145 0.86 -0.43 -4.46
N ARG A 146 0.00 0.20 -5.28
CA ARG A 146 -1.45 0.21 -5.09
C ARG A 146 -2.02 -1.17 -5.42
N ARG A 147 -2.46 -1.86 -4.36
CA ARG A 147 -2.89 -3.27 -4.39
C ARG A 147 -4.07 -3.57 -5.29
N SER A 148 -4.86 -2.57 -5.70
CA SER A 148 -6.18 -2.85 -6.25
C SER A 148 -6.17 -3.28 -7.70
N ASN A 149 -5.13 -3.01 -8.51
CA ASN A 149 -5.25 -3.20 -9.96
C ASN A 149 -3.92 -3.38 -10.70
N VAL A 150 -2.94 -4.12 -10.18
CA VAL A 150 -1.64 -4.26 -10.90
C VAL A 150 -1.82 -4.80 -12.33
N LEU A 151 -2.77 -5.73 -12.53
CA LEU A 151 -3.08 -6.24 -13.87
C LEU A 151 -3.70 -5.18 -14.79
N ARG A 152 -4.29 -4.10 -14.28
CA ARG A 152 -4.76 -3.02 -15.17
C ARG A 152 -3.61 -2.19 -15.74
N ALA A 153 -2.47 -2.15 -15.04
CA ALA A 153 -1.35 -1.30 -15.38
C ALA A 153 -0.23 -2.03 -16.13
N SER A 154 -0.12 -3.36 -15.98
CA SER A 154 1.00 -4.13 -16.54
C SER A 154 0.52 -5.40 -17.22
N ALA A 155 1.08 -5.72 -18.38
CA ALA A 155 0.84 -6.98 -19.06
C ALA A 155 1.46 -8.15 -18.25
N PRO A 156 0.88 -9.36 -18.30
CA PRO A 156 1.43 -10.53 -17.62
C PRO A 156 2.91 -10.79 -17.93
N GLY A 157 3.33 -10.63 -19.20
CA GLY A 157 4.72 -10.80 -19.61
C GLY A 157 5.68 -9.75 -19.01
N ASP A 158 5.22 -8.53 -18.74
CA ASP A 158 6.04 -7.53 -18.05
C ASP A 158 6.28 -7.91 -16.59
N LEU A 159 5.26 -8.47 -15.94
CA LEU A 159 5.34 -8.93 -14.56
C LEU A 159 6.25 -10.15 -14.44
N GLU A 160 6.22 -11.06 -15.41
CA GLU A 160 7.14 -12.20 -15.49
C GLU A 160 8.60 -11.74 -15.66
N ARG A 161 8.86 -10.81 -16.58
CA ARG A 161 10.20 -10.21 -16.75
C ARG A 161 10.67 -9.48 -15.49
N ALA A 162 9.79 -8.71 -14.84
CA ALA A 162 10.11 -8.05 -13.58
C ALA A 162 10.40 -9.05 -12.46
N TRP A 163 9.66 -10.16 -12.41
CA TRP A 163 9.91 -11.24 -11.46
C TRP A 163 11.25 -11.95 -11.71
N ALA A 164 11.58 -12.26 -12.96
CA ALA A 164 12.85 -12.90 -13.32
C ALA A 164 14.06 -12.06 -12.86
N ARG A 165 14.05 -10.75 -13.15
CA ARG A 165 15.08 -9.81 -12.68
C ARG A 165 15.16 -9.77 -11.15
N LEU A 166 14.01 -9.66 -10.48
CA LEU A 166 13.96 -9.62 -9.02
C LEU A 166 14.47 -10.91 -8.38
N ARG A 167 14.13 -12.08 -8.96
CA ARG A 167 14.60 -13.39 -8.51
C ARG A 167 16.12 -13.50 -8.63
N GLN A 168 16.69 -13.08 -9.75
CA GLN A 168 18.14 -13.09 -9.98
C GLN A 168 18.87 -12.22 -8.94
N GLU A 169 18.42 -10.98 -8.76
CA GLU A 169 19.03 -10.06 -7.78
C GLU A 169 18.91 -10.57 -6.35
N TYR A 170 17.74 -11.11 -5.99
CA TYR A 170 17.56 -11.71 -4.66
C TYR A 170 18.47 -12.92 -4.42
N LEU A 171 18.65 -13.79 -5.42
CA LEU A 171 19.59 -14.90 -5.31
C LEU A 171 21.03 -14.40 -5.14
N GLY A 172 21.46 -13.41 -5.92
CA GLY A 172 22.77 -12.78 -5.79
C GLY A 172 23.01 -12.22 -4.39
N ILE A 173 22.08 -11.43 -3.87
CA ILE A 173 22.15 -10.87 -2.50
C ILE A 173 22.23 -11.96 -1.44
N MET A 174 21.48 -13.06 -1.59
CA MET A 174 21.51 -14.16 -0.62
C MET A 174 22.84 -14.93 -0.67
N VAL A 175 23.42 -15.13 -1.86
CA VAL A 175 24.74 -15.77 -2.02
C VAL A 175 25.85 -14.89 -1.46
N GLU A 176 25.85 -13.58 -1.75
CA GLU A 176 26.77 -12.61 -1.15
C GLU A 176 26.69 -12.60 0.38
N ALA A 177 25.50 -12.88 0.91
CA ALA A 177 25.23 -13.05 2.33
C ALA A 177 25.62 -14.43 2.90
N GLY A 178 26.28 -15.29 2.12
CA GLY A 178 26.73 -16.62 2.54
C GLY A 178 25.65 -17.71 2.52
N CYS A 179 24.47 -17.44 1.95
CA CYS A 179 23.42 -18.46 1.84
C CYS A 179 23.66 -19.40 0.66
N CYS A 180 23.32 -20.67 0.83
CA CYS A 180 23.41 -21.67 -0.24
C CYS A 180 22.41 -21.37 -1.37
N GLN A 181 22.92 -21.12 -2.59
CA GLN A 181 22.12 -20.75 -3.75
C GLN A 181 21.05 -21.79 -4.11
N THR A 182 21.41 -23.09 -4.08
CA THR A 182 20.50 -24.19 -4.45
C THR A 182 19.32 -24.28 -3.49
N ALA A 183 19.57 -24.15 -2.18
CA ALA A 183 18.52 -24.14 -1.16
C ALA A 183 17.57 -22.94 -1.32
N VAL A 184 18.11 -21.74 -1.56
CA VAL A 184 17.29 -20.53 -1.77
C VAL A 184 16.48 -20.63 -3.06
N SER A 185 17.09 -21.07 -4.17
CA SER A 185 16.41 -21.25 -5.46
C SER A 185 15.30 -22.31 -5.39
N SER A 186 15.55 -23.44 -4.71
CA SER A 186 14.55 -24.49 -4.48
C SER A 186 13.34 -23.95 -3.71
N ARG A 187 13.59 -23.19 -2.64
CA ARG A 187 12.53 -22.53 -1.86
C ARG A 187 11.71 -21.55 -2.71
N LEU A 188 12.36 -20.75 -3.56
CA LEU A 188 11.65 -19.86 -4.48
C LEU A 188 10.79 -20.63 -5.47
N GLY A 189 11.30 -21.73 -6.03
CA GLY A 189 10.54 -22.59 -6.93
C GLY A 189 9.29 -23.19 -6.28
N ILE A 190 9.33 -23.52 -4.99
CA ILE A 190 8.13 -23.95 -4.24
C ILE A 190 7.11 -22.80 -4.18
N LEU A 191 7.53 -21.60 -3.77
CA LEU A 191 6.65 -20.44 -3.65
C LEU A 191 6.05 -20.00 -4.99
N GLU A 192 6.80 -20.15 -6.09
CA GLU A 192 6.32 -19.91 -7.46
C GLU A 192 5.24 -20.93 -7.85
N ARG A 193 5.49 -22.22 -7.62
CA ARG A 193 4.52 -23.28 -7.92
C ARG A 193 3.21 -23.11 -7.15
N GLU A 194 3.28 -22.75 -5.87
CA GLU A 194 2.10 -22.47 -5.05
C GLU A 194 1.21 -21.35 -5.64
N GLN A 195 1.82 -20.39 -6.33
CA GLN A 195 1.12 -19.23 -6.89
C GLN A 195 0.73 -19.40 -8.36
N ARG A 196 1.21 -20.45 -9.05
CA ARG A 196 1.05 -20.65 -10.50
C ARG A 196 -0.41 -20.58 -10.97
N LEU A 197 -1.30 -21.34 -10.33
CA LEU A 197 -2.73 -21.35 -10.68
C LEU A 197 -3.36 -19.95 -10.57
N ARG A 198 -2.93 -19.16 -9.59
CA ARG A 198 -3.41 -17.78 -9.43
C ARG A 198 -2.89 -16.88 -10.55
N GLN A 199 -1.64 -17.05 -10.97
CA GLN A 199 -1.06 -16.29 -12.07
C GLN A 199 -1.78 -16.60 -13.39
N GLU A 200 -2.07 -17.87 -13.67
CA GLU A 200 -2.82 -18.32 -14.85
C GLU A 200 -4.20 -17.64 -14.89
N ARG A 201 -4.97 -17.71 -13.79
CA ARG A 201 -6.26 -17.01 -13.68
C ARG A 201 -6.16 -15.50 -13.84
N GLN A 202 -5.06 -14.91 -13.38
CA GLN A 202 -4.82 -13.48 -13.52
C GLN A 202 -4.52 -13.10 -14.98
N ALA A 203 -3.74 -13.91 -15.69
CA ALA A 203 -3.46 -13.74 -17.11
C ALA A 203 -4.73 -13.92 -17.95
N GLU A 204 -5.54 -14.96 -17.69
CA GLU A 204 -6.83 -15.15 -18.36
C GLU A 204 -7.76 -13.95 -18.18
N ARG A 205 -7.88 -13.46 -16.94
CA ARG A 205 -8.71 -12.28 -16.64
C ARG A 205 -8.21 -11.05 -17.38
N TRP A 206 -6.90 -10.87 -17.44
CA TRP A 206 -6.29 -9.77 -18.18
C TRP A 206 -6.62 -9.85 -19.68
N ASN A 207 -6.43 -11.03 -20.28
CA ASN A 207 -6.76 -11.29 -21.69
C ASN A 207 -8.21 -10.94 -21.99
N ARG A 208 -9.16 -11.39 -21.17
CA ARG A 208 -10.60 -11.07 -21.34
C ARG A 208 -10.88 -9.56 -21.29
N ILE A 209 -10.23 -8.84 -20.38
CA ILE A 209 -10.38 -7.37 -20.26
C ILE A 209 -9.81 -6.67 -21.51
N MET A 210 -8.66 -7.11 -22.00
CA MET A 210 -8.02 -6.53 -23.17
C MET A 210 -8.82 -6.80 -24.45
N MET A 211 -9.28 -8.04 -24.66
CA MET A 211 -10.17 -8.38 -25.78
C MET A 211 -11.44 -7.53 -25.77
N ALA A 212 -12.09 -7.37 -24.61
CA ALA A 212 -13.29 -6.54 -24.51
C ALA A 212 -13.00 -5.05 -24.75
N LYS A 213 -11.80 -4.57 -24.41
CA LYS A 213 -11.38 -3.18 -24.67
C LYS A 213 -11.14 -2.97 -26.18
N GLU A 214 -10.45 -3.90 -26.81
CA GLU A 214 -10.18 -3.89 -28.24
C GLU A 214 -11.47 -3.98 -29.07
N GLU A 215 -12.38 -4.89 -28.71
CA GLU A 215 -13.69 -5.02 -29.37
C GLU A 215 -14.49 -3.71 -29.29
N ARG A 216 -14.49 -3.03 -28.13
CA ARG A 216 -15.11 -1.71 -27.98
C ARG A 216 -14.44 -0.66 -28.85
N GLN A 217 -13.13 -0.71 -29.00
CA GLN A 217 -12.39 0.21 -29.86
C GLN A 217 -12.73 -0.03 -31.34
N GLN A 218 -12.76 -1.29 -31.79
CA GLN A 218 -13.17 -1.68 -33.14
C GLN A 218 -14.61 -1.24 -33.43
N ARG A 219 -15.56 -1.50 -32.52
CA ARG A 219 -16.95 -1.03 -32.65
C ARG A 219 -17.05 0.50 -32.78
N ARG A 220 -16.21 1.24 -32.04
CA ARG A 220 -16.18 2.72 -32.15
C ARG A 220 -15.63 3.17 -33.50
N MET A 221 -14.60 2.53 -34.02
CA MET A 221 -14.03 2.83 -35.34
C MET A 221 -15.05 2.55 -36.45
N LEU A 222 -15.74 1.40 -36.41
CA LEU A 222 -16.81 1.08 -37.37
C LEU A 222 -17.97 2.09 -37.33
N ILE A 223 -18.37 2.56 -36.15
CA ILE A 223 -19.41 3.61 -36.02
C ILE A 223 -18.93 4.97 -36.57
N GLN A 224 -17.63 5.24 -36.52
CA GLN A 224 -17.03 6.46 -37.08
C GLN A 224 -16.87 6.37 -38.61
N GLU A 225 -16.52 5.19 -39.13
CA GLU A 225 -16.32 4.93 -40.56
C GLU A 225 -17.62 4.78 -41.34
N GLN A 226 -18.70 4.34 -40.68
CA GLN A 226 -20.02 4.40 -41.32
C GLN A 226 -20.30 5.85 -41.69
N PRO A 227 -20.34 6.20 -42.99
CA PRO A 227 -20.58 7.56 -43.42
C PRO A 227 -21.88 7.95 -42.75
N ARG A 228 -21.82 9.00 -41.92
CA ARG A 228 -23.03 9.58 -41.35
C ARG A 228 -23.85 9.96 -42.57
N THR A 229 -24.83 9.15 -42.93
CA THR A 229 -25.84 9.52 -43.90
C THR A 229 -26.46 10.79 -43.31
N VAL A 230 -26.02 11.94 -43.85
CA VAL A 230 -26.35 13.28 -43.35
C VAL A 230 -27.86 13.51 -43.44
N ASN A 231 -28.56 12.69 -44.21
CA ASN A 231 -29.96 12.85 -44.58
C ASN A 231 -31.00 12.40 -43.53
N GLY A 232 -30.68 12.31 -42.23
CA GLY A 232 -31.75 11.98 -41.25
C GLY A 232 -31.48 12.12 -39.76
N LYS A 233 -30.24 12.41 -39.33
CA LYS A 233 -29.91 12.53 -37.89
C LYS A 233 -29.92 13.96 -37.35
N GLY A 234 -30.00 14.98 -38.21
CA GLY A 234 -30.15 16.38 -37.78
C GLY A 234 -31.50 16.64 -37.12
N GLU A 235 -32.57 16.14 -37.72
CA GLU A 235 -33.95 16.38 -37.26
C GLU A 235 -34.22 15.73 -35.89
N HIS A 236 -33.82 14.47 -35.70
CA HIS A 236 -34.01 13.77 -34.42
C HIS A 236 -33.08 14.27 -33.29
N GLY A 237 -31.99 14.98 -33.63
CA GLY A 237 -31.13 15.65 -32.66
C GLY A 237 -31.80 16.92 -32.14
N ILE A 238 -32.36 17.72 -33.06
CA ILE A 238 -33.10 18.94 -32.76
C ILE A 238 -34.38 18.60 -31.98
N GLU A 239 -35.17 17.62 -32.41
CA GLU A 239 -36.36 17.18 -31.68
C GLU A 239 -36.06 16.74 -30.24
N ARG A 240 -34.96 16.02 -30.01
CA ARG A 240 -34.56 15.62 -28.65
C ARG A 240 -34.12 16.78 -27.79
N LEU A 241 -33.43 17.77 -28.37
CA LEU A 241 -33.06 19.01 -27.68
C LEU A 241 -34.31 19.85 -27.36
N LEU A 242 -35.22 20.02 -28.32
CA LEU A 242 -36.50 20.72 -28.13
C LEU A 242 -37.36 20.03 -27.07
N ALA A 243 -37.48 18.70 -27.10
CA ALA A 243 -38.22 17.94 -26.08
C ALA A 243 -37.55 18.02 -24.70
N ARG A 244 -36.22 18.16 -24.63
CA ARG A 244 -35.51 18.39 -23.35
C ARG A 244 -35.77 19.80 -22.83
N TRP A 245 -35.75 20.79 -23.72
CA TRP A 245 -35.99 22.19 -23.38
C TRP A 245 -37.44 22.45 -22.96
N ALA A 246 -38.41 21.89 -23.67
CA ALA A 246 -39.83 21.93 -23.29
C ALA A 246 -40.09 21.33 -21.90
N ARG A 247 -39.38 20.24 -21.55
CA ARG A 247 -39.46 19.66 -20.19
C ARG A 247 -38.88 20.59 -19.11
N THR A 248 -37.80 21.30 -19.42
CA THR A 248 -37.25 22.29 -18.49
C THR A 248 -38.16 23.51 -18.34
N GLU A 249 -38.74 24.01 -19.44
CA GLU A 249 -39.71 25.11 -19.39
C GLU A 249 -40.98 24.74 -18.61
N ALA A 250 -41.57 23.58 -18.91
CA ALA A 250 -42.74 23.09 -18.19
C ALA A 250 -42.48 22.95 -16.68
N ARG A 251 -41.26 22.53 -16.29
CA ARG A 251 -40.85 22.44 -14.89
C ARG A 251 -40.73 23.83 -14.25
N THR A 252 -40.13 24.80 -14.94
CA THR A 252 -40.03 26.18 -14.44
C THR A 252 -41.39 26.87 -14.37
N ALA A 253 -42.28 26.62 -15.33
CA ALA A 253 -43.64 27.15 -15.35
C ALA A 253 -44.50 26.55 -14.23
N ALA A 254 -44.40 25.24 -13.98
CA ALA A 254 -45.05 24.59 -12.86
C ALA A 254 -44.55 25.13 -11.51
N GLU A 255 -43.25 25.36 -11.36
CA GLU A 255 -42.67 25.96 -10.15
C GLU A 255 -43.15 27.41 -9.94
N ALA A 256 -43.22 28.22 -11.01
CA ALA A 256 -43.72 29.59 -10.96
C ALA A 256 -45.24 29.65 -10.65
N ALA A 257 -46.04 28.75 -11.23
CA ALA A 257 -47.47 28.62 -10.95
C ALA A 257 -47.73 28.21 -9.49
N MET A 258 -46.89 27.34 -8.93
CA MET A 258 -46.95 26.95 -7.52
C MET A 258 -46.65 28.14 -6.60
N LYS A 259 -45.72 29.03 -6.97
CA LYS A 259 -45.41 30.27 -6.24
C LYS A 259 -46.48 31.36 -6.38
N ARG A 260 -47.27 31.34 -7.46
CA ARG A 260 -48.34 32.33 -7.72
C ARG A 260 -49.70 31.96 -7.16
N ARG A 261 -49.90 30.76 -6.59
CA ARG A 261 -51.16 30.42 -5.89
C ARG A 261 -51.30 31.26 -4.62
N PRO A 262 -52.18 32.28 -4.59
CA PRO A 262 -52.46 33.03 -3.38
C PRO A 262 -53.23 32.10 -2.46
N GLY A 263 -52.69 31.82 -1.28
CA GLY A 263 -53.39 31.06 -0.24
C GLY A 263 -52.86 29.67 0.09
N PHE A 264 -51.71 29.23 -0.45
CA PHE A 264 -51.00 28.03 0.07
C PHE A 264 -49.91 28.40 1.08
N PHE A 265 -50.17 29.41 1.93
CA PHE A 265 -49.60 29.43 3.28
C PHE A 265 -50.50 28.55 4.15
N GLY A 266 -50.37 27.24 3.98
CA GLY A 266 -50.91 26.29 4.95
C GLY A 266 -50.27 26.58 6.31
N PRO A 267 -51.06 26.65 7.39
CA PRO A 267 -50.53 26.98 8.71
C PRO A 267 -49.40 26.03 9.06
N ALA A 268 -48.29 26.61 9.52
CA ALA A 268 -47.17 25.90 10.09
C ALA A 268 -47.69 24.89 11.12
N ALA A 269 -47.83 23.63 10.70
CA ALA A 269 -48.10 22.53 11.60
C ALA A 269 -46.88 22.47 12.52
N LYS A 270 -47.06 22.97 13.75
CA LYS A 270 -46.19 22.78 14.90
C LYS A 270 -45.89 21.29 15.00
N ARG A 271 -44.80 20.85 14.37
CA ARG A 271 -44.21 19.55 14.64
C ARG A 271 -43.78 19.59 16.10
N ARG A 272 -44.56 18.94 16.94
CA ARG A 272 -44.16 18.60 18.30
C ARG A 272 -42.83 17.86 18.19
N HIS A 273 -41.78 18.47 18.73
CA HIS A 273 -40.51 17.79 18.98
C HIS A 273 -40.79 16.59 19.90
N PRO A 274 -40.47 15.35 19.50
CA PRO A 274 -40.33 14.29 20.48
C PRO A 274 -39.16 14.64 21.40
N ALA A 275 -39.41 14.46 22.69
CA ALA A 275 -38.51 14.74 23.79
C ALA A 275 -37.11 14.17 23.55
N GLN A 276 -36.10 15.01 23.82
CA GLN A 276 -34.71 14.61 23.96
C GLN A 276 -34.59 13.70 25.19
N GLY A 277 -34.27 12.43 24.95
CA GLY A 277 -33.73 11.55 25.99
C GLY A 277 -32.28 11.95 26.30
N PRO A 278 -31.84 11.87 27.56
CA PRO A 278 -30.51 12.31 27.96
C PRO A 278 -29.51 11.17 27.72
N HIS A 279 -28.58 11.35 26.79
CA HIS A 279 -27.38 10.53 26.77
C HIS A 279 -26.15 11.35 26.37
N GLY A 280 -25.22 11.41 27.31
CA GLY A 280 -23.84 11.08 26.99
C GLY A 280 -22.96 12.28 26.67
N ALA A 281 -22.44 12.86 27.74
CA ALA A 281 -21.20 13.62 27.76
C ALA A 281 -20.06 12.97 26.94
N GLY A 282 -19.18 13.81 26.39
CA GLY A 282 -17.77 13.43 26.28
C GLY A 282 -17.01 13.89 25.04
N ALA A 283 -16.37 15.05 25.18
CA ALA A 283 -15.16 15.53 24.49
C ALA A 283 -15.27 15.88 22.98
N SER A 284 -15.19 17.15 22.56
CA SER A 284 -14.15 18.18 22.77
C SER A 284 -12.89 17.98 21.93
N TYR A 285 -12.80 18.83 20.89
CA TYR A 285 -11.62 19.52 20.34
C TYR A 285 -10.54 18.69 19.57
N GLY A 286 -9.98 19.16 18.43
CA GLY A 286 -10.16 20.44 17.76
C GLY A 286 -9.41 20.56 16.43
N GLN A 287 -9.81 21.61 15.69
CA GLN A 287 -9.04 22.44 14.76
C GLN A 287 -8.31 21.79 13.57
N ARG A 288 -8.95 21.90 12.39
CA ARG A 288 -8.26 22.09 11.11
C ARG A 288 -8.29 23.57 10.76
N HIS A 289 -7.11 24.19 10.75
CA HIS A 289 -6.89 25.48 10.14
C HIS A 289 -6.85 25.36 8.61
N GLN A 290 -7.45 26.36 7.98
CA GLN A 290 -7.50 26.64 6.57
C GLN A 290 -6.14 27.06 5.99
N GLU A 291 -5.96 26.68 4.74
CA GLU A 291 -5.44 27.44 3.60
C GLU A 291 -4.81 28.83 3.88
N SER A 292 -3.58 29.05 3.38
CA SER A 292 -3.31 29.98 2.26
C SER A 292 -1.83 30.33 2.11
N SER A 293 -1.42 30.54 0.85
CA SER A 293 -0.20 31.24 0.40
C SER A 293 1.13 30.46 0.53
N ALA A 294 2.05 30.42 -0.43
CA ALA A 294 2.34 31.40 -1.46
C ALA A 294 2.92 30.75 -2.74
N ARG A 295 2.56 31.35 -3.87
CA ARG A 295 3.30 31.27 -5.13
C ARG A 295 4.56 32.13 -5.02
N GLY A 296 5.69 31.57 -5.45
CA GLY A 296 6.93 32.26 -5.84
C GLY A 296 7.76 31.20 -6.56
N GLY A 297 8.13 31.31 -7.83
CA GLY A 297 8.70 32.47 -8.49
C GLY A 297 10.23 32.39 -8.29
N GLY A 298 10.93 31.73 -9.20
CA GLY A 298 12.38 31.51 -9.09
C GLY A 298 13.00 30.91 -10.36
N VAL A 299 13.26 31.78 -11.33
CA VAL A 299 14.18 31.59 -12.45
C VAL A 299 15.62 31.56 -11.91
N VAL A 300 16.46 30.61 -12.35
CA VAL A 300 17.91 30.84 -12.54
C VAL A 300 18.39 29.98 -13.71
N MET A 301 18.90 30.66 -14.75
CA MET A 301 19.86 30.11 -15.71
C MET A 301 21.24 30.01 -15.07
N ARG A 302 21.95 28.89 -15.30
CA ARG A 302 23.22 28.82 -16.03
C ARG A 302 23.59 27.37 -16.26
#